data_AF-X0ZX28-F1
#
_entry.id   AF-X0ZX28-F1
#
_cell.length_a   1.000
_cell.length_b   1.000
_cell.length_c   1.000
_cell.angle_alpha   90.00
_cell.angle_beta   90.00
_cell.angle_gamma   90.00
#
_symmetry.space_group_name_H-M   'P 1'
#
loop_
_entity.id
_entity.type
_entity.pdbx_description
1 polymer ?
#
loop_
_entity_poly.entity_id
_entity_poly.type
_entity_poly.pdbx_seq_one_letter_code
_entity_poly.pdbx_strand_id
1 'polypeptide(L)'
;MSNSILLKFSERNLDVTLEGTVCSRPMFFKNSVSFFLDVKYLEFEGNKWKVNERTQVSIFFNKYENNLNKISKVLEKSNPKNDLEHTIFLGQGITILGKLNKIEIKDSIKFSWEKYLYNKRIQTKLITNTSKILRTSTPLLSRIRKYITDKAKAIFKKYMNHKYAPFLIGTILGDRSEILPETTDHFTKSGLLHILAISGANMVVIASSIIFISKLIKLSFFKKIL
;
A
#
# COMPACT_ATOMS: atom_id res chain seq x y z
N MET A 1 -9.32 22.77 -16.35
CA MET A 1 -8.51 21.58 -16.72
C MET A 1 -7.16 21.74 -16.03
N SER A 2 -6.78 20.85 -15.11
CA SER A 2 -5.56 21.00 -14.32
C SER A 2 -4.32 20.84 -15.19
N ASN A 3 -3.32 21.71 -15.00
CA ASN A 3 -1.98 21.63 -15.56
C ASN A 3 -1.21 20.40 -14.99
N SER A 4 -1.69 19.19 -15.26
CA SER A 4 -0.98 17.96 -14.86
C SER A 4 0.22 17.76 -15.77
N ILE A 5 1.41 17.74 -15.18
CA ILE A 5 2.66 17.43 -15.87
C ILE A 5 2.65 15.95 -16.26
N LEU A 6 2.20 15.05 -15.38
CA LEU A 6 2.13 13.63 -15.69
C LEU A 6 1.25 13.35 -16.91
N LEU A 7 0.10 14.04 -17.01
CA LEU A 7 -0.82 13.85 -18.11
C LEU A 7 -0.18 14.25 -19.45
N LYS A 8 0.57 15.36 -19.50
CA LYS A 8 1.30 15.80 -20.70
C LYS A 8 2.35 14.79 -21.16
N PHE A 9 3.03 14.14 -20.22
CA PHE A 9 3.99 13.09 -20.56
C PHE A 9 3.31 11.76 -20.93
N SER A 10 2.09 11.53 -20.43
CA SER A 10 1.34 10.29 -20.72
C SER A 10 0.84 10.18 -22.16
N GLU A 11 0.63 11.30 -22.84
CA GLU A 11 0.18 11.33 -24.25
C GLU A 11 1.30 10.94 -25.23
N ARG A 12 2.56 10.94 -24.77
CA ARG A 12 3.72 10.70 -25.64
C ARG A 12 4.12 9.22 -25.75
N ASN A 13 3.52 8.33 -24.94
CA ASN A 13 3.85 6.89 -24.87
C ASN A 13 5.36 6.61 -24.65
N LEU A 14 6.01 7.43 -23.82
CA LEU A 14 7.45 7.38 -23.56
C LEU A 14 7.76 6.72 -22.22
N ASP A 15 8.95 6.12 -22.12
CA ASP A 15 9.50 5.66 -20.84
C ASP A 15 9.97 6.86 -20.03
N VAL A 16 9.42 7.02 -18.82
CA VAL A 16 9.78 8.08 -17.89
C VAL A 16 10.24 7.47 -16.57
N THR A 17 11.11 8.20 -15.86
CA THR A 17 11.52 7.83 -14.50
C THR A 17 10.75 8.68 -13.50
N LEU A 18 10.06 8.03 -12.57
CA LEU A 18 9.31 8.70 -11.51
C LEU A 18 10.00 8.47 -10.17
N GLU A 19 10.27 9.55 -9.45
CA GLU A 19 10.75 9.53 -8.08
C GLU A 19 9.63 10.00 -7.14
N GLY A 20 9.34 9.20 -6.11
CA GLY A 20 8.23 9.49 -5.23
C GLY A 20 8.18 8.65 -3.98
N THR A 21 7.05 8.74 -3.29
CA THR A 21 6.78 7.97 -2.08
C THR A 21 5.51 7.16 -2.25
N VAL A 22 5.58 5.86 -1.96
CA VAL A 22 4.44 4.95 -2.04
C VAL A 22 3.34 5.45 -1.09
N CYS A 23 2.17 5.84 -1.61
CA CYS A 23 1.11 6.49 -0.84
C CYS A 23 -0.16 5.63 -0.66
N SER A 24 -0.15 4.41 -1.20
CA SER A 24 -1.13 3.37 -0.88
C SER A 24 -0.44 2.05 -0.52
N ARG A 25 -1.20 1.11 0.06
CA ARG A 25 -0.69 -0.25 0.26
C ARG A 25 -0.57 -0.95 -1.09
N PRO A 26 0.53 -1.68 -1.35
CA PRO A 26 0.64 -2.51 -2.54
C PRO A 26 -0.44 -3.59 -2.57
N MET A 27 -1.18 -3.64 -3.67
CA MET A 27 -2.18 -4.65 -3.97
C MET A 27 -1.54 -5.70 -4.87
N PHE A 28 -1.45 -6.93 -4.37
CA PHE A 28 -0.87 -8.05 -5.10
C PHE A 28 -1.96 -8.82 -5.84
N PHE A 29 -1.84 -8.86 -7.17
CA PHE A 29 -2.64 -9.69 -8.07
C PHE A 29 -1.84 -10.92 -8.51
N LYS A 30 -2.47 -11.80 -9.30
CA LYS A 30 -1.81 -13.03 -9.78
C LYS A 30 -0.51 -12.74 -10.55
N ASN A 31 -0.50 -11.73 -11.41
CA ASN A 31 0.65 -11.42 -12.29
C ASN A 31 1.12 -9.96 -12.19
N SER A 32 0.67 -9.23 -11.17
CA SER A 32 1.07 -7.84 -11.01
C SER A 32 0.95 -7.35 -9.58
N VAL A 33 1.67 -6.27 -9.31
CA VAL A 33 1.49 -5.45 -8.10
C VAL A 33 1.11 -4.06 -8.50
N SER A 34 0.05 -3.53 -7.90
CA SER A 34 -0.36 -2.15 -8.12
C SER A 34 -0.40 -1.36 -6.83
N PHE A 35 0.03 -0.11 -6.89
CA PHE A 35 -0.04 0.85 -5.80
C PHE A 35 -0.15 2.27 -6.34
N PHE A 36 -0.35 3.24 -5.46
CA PHE A 36 -0.32 4.66 -5.78
C PHE A 36 1.01 5.23 -5.33
N LEU A 37 1.58 6.07 -6.18
CA LEU A 37 2.82 6.77 -5.96
C LEU A 37 2.52 8.26 -5.87
N ASP A 38 2.98 8.90 -4.79
CA ASP A 38 3.04 10.36 -4.68
C ASP A 38 4.34 10.81 -5.33
N VAL A 39 4.23 11.30 -6.57
CA VAL A 39 5.35 11.63 -7.44
C VAL A 39 5.89 13.01 -7.07
N LYS A 40 7.13 13.04 -6.60
CA LYS A 40 7.84 14.29 -6.30
C LYS A 40 8.52 14.83 -7.55
N TYR A 41 9.19 13.94 -8.28
CA TYR A 41 9.91 14.28 -9.49
C TYR A 41 9.61 13.32 -10.63
N LEU A 42 9.57 13.86 -11.85
CA LEU A 42 9.60 13.13 -13.10
C LEU A 42 10.92 13.45 -13.79
N GLU A 43 11.59 12.44 -14.32
CA GLU A 43 12.81 12.57 -15.09
C GLU A 43 12.64 11.92 -16.47
N PHE A 44 13.01 12.65 -17.51
CA PHE A 44 12.91 12.24 -18.90
C PHE A 44 14.00 12.95 -19.71
N GLU A 45 14.76 12.21 -20.52
CA GLU A 45 15.88 12.74 -21.33
C GLU A 45 16.88 13.60 -20.53
N GLY A 46 17.21 13.19 -19.30
CA GLY A 46 18.16 13.90 -18.44
C GLY A 46 17.61 15.18 -17.77
N ASN A 47 16.39 15.58 -18.09
CA ASN A 47 15.71 16.70 -17.45
C ASN A 47 14.84 16.21 -16.29
N LYS A 48 14.82 16.97 -15.19
CA LYS A 48 14.07 16.63 -13.97
C LYS A 48 13.04 17.73 -13.64
N TRP A 49 11.76 17.36 -13.58
CA TRP A 49 10.65 18.24 -13.25
C TRP A 49 10.07 17.91 -11.88
N LYS A 50 9.73 18.94 -11.10
CA LYS A 50 8.96 18.78 -9.88
C LYS A 50 7.47 18.70 -10.23
N VAL A 51 6.81 17.62 -9.82
CA VAL A 51 5.46 17.28 -10.28
C VAL A 51 4.42 17.39 -9.14
N ASN A 52 4.70 16.82 -7.97
CA ASN A 52 3.74 16.79 -6.83
C ASN A 52 2.34 16.28 -7.21
N GLU A 53 2.28 15.23 -8.03
CA GLU A 53 1.03 14.59 -8.47
C GLU A 53 1.01 13.12 -8.07
N ARG A 54 -0.14 12.47 -8.23
CA ARG A 54 -0.28 11.05 -7.94
C ARG A 54 -0.53 10.25 -9.20
N THR A 55 0.13 9.11 -9.28
CA THR A 55 -0.09 8.14 -10.35
C THR A 55 -0.38 6.77 -9.76
N GLN A 56 -1.13 5.96 -10.50
CA GLN A 56 -1.10 4.52 -10.28
C GLN A 56 0.20 3.96 -10.84
N VAL A 57 0.76 2.96 -10.18
CA VAL A 57 1.90 2.18 -10.66
C VAL A 57 1.43 0.73 -10.72
N SER A 58 1.68 0.06 -11.85
CA SER A 58 1.45 -1.37 -12.01
C SER A 58 2.73 -2.03 -12.52
N ILE A 59 3.26 -2.93 -11.72
CA ILE A 59 4.43 -3.74 -12.03
C ILE A 59 3.94 -5.12 -12.46
N PHE A 60 4.25 -5.56 -13.67
CA PHE A 60 3.92 -6.89 -14.16
C PHE A 60 5.11 -7.84 -14.03
N PHE A 61 4.86 -9.08 -13.62
CA PHE A 61 5.90 -10.10 -13.37
C PHE A 61 6.33 -10.86 -14.63
N ASN A 62 6.15 -10.25 -15.79
CA ASN A 62 6.22 -10.92 -17.08
C ASN A 62 7.58 -11.64 -17.24
N LYS A 63 7.53 -12.97 -17.47
CA LYS A 63 8.64 -13.92 -17.73
C LYS A 63 9.12 -14.85 -16.59
N TYR A 64 8.31 -15.18 -15.58
CA TYR A 64 8.54 -16.40 -14.77
C TYR A 64 7.73 -17.63 -15.23
N GLU A 65 6.59 -17.47 -15.91
CA GLU A 65 5.76 -18.61 -16.34
C GLU A 65 6.39 -19.48 -17.45
N ASN A 66 7.15 -18.92 -18.40
CA ASN A 66 7.72 -19.72 -19.50
C ASN A 66 8.88 -20.66 -19.08
N ASN A 67 9.44 -20.51 -17.87
CA ASN A 67 10.46 -21.42 -17.34
C ASN A 67 9.94 -22.35 -16.23
N LEU A 68 8.75 -22.09 -15.69
CA LEU A 68 8.16 -22.93 -14.63
C LEU A 68 7.78 -24.33 -15.13
N ASN A 69 7.46 -24.49 -16.42
CA ASN A 69 7.21 -25.82 -17.01
C ASN A 69 8.50 -26.67 -17.13
N LYS A 70 9.70 -26.09 -16.99
CA LYS A 70 10.98 -26.82 -17.04
C LYS A 70 11.65 -26.98 -15.66
N ILE A 71 11.20 -26.22 -14.65
CA ILE A 71 11.80 -26.14 -13.30
C ILE A 71 10.83 -26.63 -12.20
N SER A 72 9.66 -27.15 -12.55
CA SER A 72 8.61 -27.60 -11.61
C SER A 72 8.95 -28.80 -10.72
N LYS A 73 10.23 -29.19 -10.59
CA LYS A 73 10.67 -30.24 -9.66
C LYS A 73 11.66 -29.81 -8.57
N VAL A 74 12.18 -28.57 -8.58
CA VAL A 74 13.31 -28.22 -7.67
C VAL A 74 13.17 -26.91 -6.88
N LEU A 75 12.33 -25.93 -7.27
CA LEU A 75 12.34 -24.61 -6.63
C LEU A 75 10.97 -24.12 -6.16
N GLU A 76 10.46 -24.73 -5.09
CA GLU A 76 9.27 -24.26 -4.35
C GLU A 76 9.59 -23.20 -3.28
N LYS A 77 10.80 -22.62 -3.23
CA LYS A 77 11.24 -21.82 -2.07
C LYS A 77 11.47 -20.31 -2.26
N SER A 78 11.33 -19.75 -3.46
CA SER A 78 11.45 -18.29 -3.64
C SER A 78 10.34 -17.76 -4.54
N ASN A 79 9.24 -17.33 -3.94
CA ASN A 79 8.12 -16.71 -4.63
C ASN A 79 8.43 -15.21 -4.82
N PRO A 80 8.57 -14.68 -6.05
CA PRO A 80 8.90 -13.27 -6.29
C PRO A 80 7.89 -12.28 -5.69
N LYS A 81 6.68 -12.76 -5.38
CA LYS A 81 5.67 -12.06 -4.60
C LYS A 81 6.16 -11.69 -3.19
N ASN A 82 6.86 -12.60 -2.51
CA ASN A 82 7.37 -12.39 -1.16
C ASN A 82 8.51 -11.37 -1.13
N ASP A 83 9.38 -11.36 -2.15
CA ASP A 83 10.50 -10.41 -2.23
C ASP A 83 10.01 -8.97 -2.39
N LEU A 84 8.93 -8.76 -3.14
CA LEU A 84 8.30 -7.45 -3.33
C LEU A 84 7.47 -6.99 -2.13
N GLU A 85 6.81 -7.91 -1.42
CA GLU A 85 6.09 -7.62 -0.16
C GLU A 85 7.03 -7.03 0.90
N HIS A 86 8.29 -7.46 0.94
CA HIS A 86 9.29 -6.89 1.84
C HIS A 86 9.96 -5.62 1.30
N THR A 87 9.96 -5.42 -0.03
CA THR A 87 10.67 -4.33 -0.70
C THR A 87 9.84 -3.05 -0.83
N ILE A 88 8.53 -3.16 -1.06
CA ILE A 88 7.64 -2.02 -1.28
C ILE A 88 6.60 -1.98 -0.15
N PHE A 89 6.55 -0.87 0.60
CA PHE A 89 5.56 -0.66 1.64
C PHE A 89 5.07 0.78 1.65
N LEU A 90 3.91 1.02 2.24
CA LEU A 90 3.33 2.36 2.38
C LEU A 90 4.33 3.32 3.05
N GLY A 91 4.65 4.42 2.38
CA GLY A 91 5.61 5.42 2.82
C GLY A 91 7.05 5.17 2.39
N GLN A 92 7.36 4.08 1.67
CA GLN A 92 8.68 3.80 1.09
C GLN A 92 9.00 4.80 -0.04
N GLY A 93 10.18 5.39 0.00
CA GLY A 93 10.71 6.18 -1.12
C GLY A 93 11.19 5.27 -2.24
N ILE A 94 10.78 5.55 -3.48
CA ILE A 94 11.18 4.78 -4.65
C ILE A 94 11.46 5.68 -5.86
N THR A 95 12.35 5.20 -6.72
CA THR A 95 12.51 5.66 -8.10
C THR A 95 12.21 4.48 -9.03
N ILE A 96 11.35 4.70 -10.01
CA ILE A 96 10.85 3.65 -10.89
C ILE A 96 10.78 4.14 -12.35
N LEU A 97 11.24 3.31 -13.27
CA LEU A 97 11.17 3.55 -14.71
C LEU A 97 10.03 2.73 -15.32
N GLY A 98 9.26 3.35 -16.21
CA GLY A 98 8.24 2.66 -16.99
C GLY A 98 7.48 3.59 -17.93
N LYS A 99 6.48 3.01 -18.61
CA LYS A 99 5.63 3.72 -19.54
C LYS A 99 4.50 4.41 -18.82
N LEU A 100 4.40 5.72 -18.97
CA LEU A 100 3.32 6.50 -18.38
C LEU A 100 2.18 6.62 -19.38
N ASN A 101 1.00 6.15 -18.98
CA ASN A 101 -0.21 6.18 -19.79
C ASN A 101 -1.32 6.92 -19.04
N LYS A 102 -2.29 7.47 -19.77
CA LYS A 102 -3.54 7.94 -19.18
C LYS A 102 -4.31 6.74 -18.64
N ILE A 103 -4.99 6.89 -17.49
CA ILE A 103 -5.86 5.82 -17.00
C ILE A 103 -7.09 5.74 -17.90
N GLU A 104 -7.30 4.57 -18.50
CA GLU A 104 -8.58 4.17 -19.06
C GLU A 104 -9.43 3.58 -17.96
N ILE A 105 -10.63 4.15 -17.76
CA ILE A 105 -11.51 3.75 -16.68
C ILE A 105 -12.61 2.88 -17.29
N LYS A 106 -12.68 1.62 -16.85
CA LYS A 106 -13.82 0.75 -17.11
C LYS A 106 -14.72 0.81 -15.88
N ASP A 107 -15.72 1.68 -15.94
CA ASP A 107 -16.67 1.81 -14.85
C ASP A 107 -17.52 0.55 -14.69
N SER A 108 -17.83 0.22 -13.44
CA SER A 108 -18.65 -0.94 -13.10
C SER A 108 -19.90 -0.46 -12.37
N ILE A 109 -21.04 -1.11 -12.61
CA ILE A 109 -22.34 -0.74 -12.00
C ILE A 109 -22.26 -0.67 -10.47
N LYS A 110 -21.36 -1.44 -9.84
CA LYS A 110 -21.22 -1.53 -8.38
C LYS A 110 -20.23 -0.52 -7.78
N PHE A 111 -19.36 0.11 -8.57
CA PHE A 111 -18.35 1.05 -8.08
C PHE A 111 -17.86 1.96 -9.21
N SER A 112 -18.00 3.29 -9.02
CA SER A 112 -17.45 4.29 -9.94
C SER A 112 -15.97 4.52 -9.61
N TRP A 113 -15.11 3.87 -10.38
CA TRP A 113 -13.67 4.04 -10.29
C TRP A 113 -13.26 5.45 -10.70
N GLU A 114 -14.03 6.07 -11.59
CA GLU A 114 -13.85 7.45 -12.04
C GLU A 114 -13.88 8.43 -10.88
N LYS A 115 -14.96 8.41 -10.11
CA LYS A 115 -15.12 9.31 -8.96
C LYS A 115 -14.04 9.08 -7.90
N TYR A 116 -13.64 7.82 -7.69
CA TYR A 116 -12.58 7.49 -6.73
C TYR A 116 -11.23 8.08 -7.14
N LEU A 117 -10.79 7.84 -8.38
CA LEU A 117 -9.51 8.31 -8.89
C LEU A 117 -9.48 9.83 -9.02
N TYR A 118 -10.58 10.44 -9.46
CA TYR A 118 -10.75 11.88 -9.51
C TYR A 118 -10.54 12.53 -8.14
N ASN A 119 -11.22 12.01 -7.10
CA ASN A 119 -11.06 12.51 -5.72
C ASN A 119 -9.64 12.32 -5.17
N LYS A 120 -8.91 11.30 -5.66
CA LYS A 120 -7.51 11.07 -5.30
C LYS A 120 -6.52 11.87 -6.15
N ARG A 121 -6.99 12.63 -7.15
CA ARG A 121 -6.20 13.36 -8.14
C ARG A 121 -5.23 12.45 -8.90
N ILE A 122 -5.71 11.26 -9.27
CA ILE A 122 -4.95 10.26 -10.03
C ILE A 122 -5.56 10.19 -11.43
N GLN A 123 -4.77 10.52 -12.45
CA GLN A 123 -5.21 10.54 -13.85
C GLN A 123 -4.34 9.68 -14.76
N THR A 124 -3.17 9.27 -14.27
CA THR A 124 -2.15 8.54 -15.01
C THR A 124 -1.78 7.24 -14.31
N LYS A 125 -1.26 6.31 -15.11
CA LYS A 125 -0.77 5.00 -14.70
C LYS A 125 0.57 4.73 -15.33
N LEU A 126 1.56 4.45 -14.49
CA LEU A 126 2.86 3.93 -14.90
C LEU A 126 2.79 2.41 -14.98
N ILE A 127 3.13 1.85 -16.13
CA ILE A 127 3.24 0.40 -16.35
C ILE A 127 4.71 0.06 -16.51
N THR A 128 5.18 -0.93 -15.75
CA THR A 128 6.55 -1.42 -15.87
C THR A 128 6.62 -2.93 -15.75
N ASN A 129 7.55 -3.53 -16.50
CA ASN A 129 7.85 -4.96 -16.45
C ASN A 129 9.16 -5.24 -15.70
N THR A 130 9.90 -4.19 -15.31
CA THR A 130 11.19 -4.34 -14.66
C THR A 130 11.05 -4.31 -13.14
N SER A 131 11.71 -5.23 -12.46
CA SER A 131 11.88 -5.23 -11.01
C SER A 131 12.88 -4.18 -10.53
N LYS A 132 13.51 -3.41 -11.44
CA LYS A 132 14.47 -2.34 -11.10
C LYS A 132 13.75 -1.14 -10.49
N ILE A 133 13.40 -1.29 -9.22
CA ILE A 133 12.94 -0.22 -8.34
C ILE A 133 14.13 0.17 -7.49
N LEU A 134 14.57 1.42 -7.63
CA LEU A 134 15.63 1.95 -6.79
C LEU A 134 14.98 2.50 -5.53
N ARG A 135 15.41 2.02 -4.37
CA ARG A 135 14.94 2.56 -3.09
C ARG A 135 15.60 3.90 -2.86
N THR A 136 14.80 4.91 -2.56
CA THR A 136 15.28 6.21 -2.12
C THR A 136 15.05 6.37 -0.62
N SER A 137 15.49 7.52 -0.08
CA SER A 137 15.32 7.81 1.33
C SER A 137 13.85 7.68 1.76
N THR A 138 13.61 6.82 2.74
CA THR A 138 12.29 6.64 3.34
C THR A 138 12.19 7.60 4.53
N PRO A 139 11.12 8.43 4.62
CA PRO A 139 10.90 9.30 5.77
C PRO A 139 10.95 8.53 7.09
N LEU A 140 11.55 9.13 8.13
CA LEU A 140 11.71 8.49 9.44
C LEU A 140 10.37 8.03 10.01
N LEU A 141 9.34 8.87 9.92
CA LEU A 141 7.99 8.54 10.38
C LEU A 141 7.41 7.29 9.69
N SER A 142 7.67 7.12 8.39
CA SER A 142 7.26 5.92 7.64
C SER A 142 7.97 4.67 8.14
N ARG A 143 9.25 4.78 8.52
CA ARG A 143 10.04 3.67 9.09
C ARG A 143 9.51 3.28 10.47
N ILE A 144 9.25 4.26 11.34
CA ILE A 144 8.66 4.04 12.67
C ILE A 144 7.29 3.38 12.53
N ARG A 145 6.42 3.91 11.65
CA ARG A 145 5.09 3.35 11.38
C ARG A 145 5.18 1.90 10.91
N LYS A 146 6.08 1.59 9.97
CA LYS A 146 6.31 0.22 9.51
C LYS A 146 6.73 -0.68 10.66
N TYR A 147 7.73 -0.27 11.44
CA TYR A 147 8.23 -1.05 12.57
C TYR A 147 7.13 -1.37 13.60
N ILE A 148 6.34 -0.36 14.00
CA ILE A 148 5.22 -0.54 14.93
C ILE A 148 4.18 -1.49 14.34
N THR A 149 3.83 -1.31 13.06
CA THR A 149 2.85 -2.16 12.37
C THR A 149 3.31 -3.61 12.33
N ASP A 150 4.57 -3.86 11.94
CA ASP A 150 5.15 -5.20 11.82
C ASP A 150 5.24 -5.89 13.19
N LYS A 151 5.66 -5.15 14.23
CA LYS A 151 5.68 -5.66 15.61
C LYS A 151 4.28 -6.00 16.12
N ALA A 152 3.30 -5.12 15.90
CA ALA A 152 1.92 -5.36 16.31
C ALA A 152 1.33 -6.60 15.61
N LYS A 153 1.55 -6.73 14.29
CA LYS A 153 1.16 -7.94 13.54
C LYS A 153 1.80 -9.21 14.12
N ALA A 154 3.11 -9.17 14.40
CA ALA A 154 3.80 -10.32 14.98
C ALA A 154 3.24 -10.71 16.35
N ILE A 155 2.92 -9.73 17.20
CA ILE A 155 2.28 -9.96 18.51
C ILE A 155 0.89 -10.58 18.32
N PHE A 156 0.04 -10.00 17.46
CA PHE A 156 -1.30 -10.55 17.22
C PHE A 156 -1.23 -11.98 16.66
N LYS A 157 -0.34 -12.26 15.71
CA LYS A 157 -0.16 -13.61 15.17
C LYS A 157 0.41 -14.61 16.18
N LYS A 158 1.22 -14.15 17.13
CA LYS A 158 1.82 -15.01 18.17
C LYS A 158 0.84 -15.36 19.29
N TYR A 159 0.03 -14.40 19.73
CA TYR A 159 -0.80 -14.56 20.93
C TYR A 159 -2.29 -14.80 20.65
N MET A 160 -2.73 -14.66 19.40
CA MET A 160 -4.13 -14.90 19.01
C MET A 160 -4.26 -16.13 18.12
N ASN A 161 -5.42 -16.78 18.19
CA ASN A 161 -5.77 -17.84 17.25
C ASN A 161 -5.70 -17.30 15.81
N HIS A 162 -5.11 -18.08 14.90
CA HIS A 162 -4.98 -17.77 13.48
C HIS A 162 -6.30 -17.34 12.82
N LYS A 163 -7.45 -17.81 13.31
CA LYS A 163 -8.78 -17.40 12.84
C LYS A 163 -9.13 -15.94 13.17
N TYR A 164 -8.69 -15.41 14.31
CA TYR A 164 -9.07 -14.06 14.79
C TYR A 164 -7.97 -13.01 14.61
N ALA A 165 -6.71 -13.41 14.44
CA ALA A 165 -5.60 -12.48 14.22
C ALA A 165 -5.83 -11.55 13.02
N PRO A 166 -6.31 -12.01 11.84
CA PRO A 166 -6.59 -11.13 10.70
C PRO A 166 -7.68 -10.09 11.00
N PHE A 167 -8.67 -10.44 11.80
CA PHE A 167 -9.73 -9.52 12.22
C PHE A 167 -9.17 -8.38 13.10
N LEU A 168 -8.33 -8.70 14.09
CA LEU A 168 -7.69 -7.70 14.95
C LEU A 168 -6.70 -6.82 14.18
N ILE A 169 -5.92 -7.41 13.28
CA ILE A 169 -5.01 -6.68 12.38
C ILE A 169 -5.82 -5.70 11.51
N GLY A 170 -6.97 -6.14 10.99
CA GLY A 170 -7.87 -5.30 10.21
C GLY A 170 -8.50 -4.16 10.99
N THR A 171 -9.00 -4.42 12.20
CA THR A 171 -9.72 -3.44 13.00
C THR A 171 -8.80 -2.44 13.69
N ILE A 172 -7.65 -2.88 14.20
CA ILE A 172 -6.71 -2.04 14.95
C ILE A 172 -5.68 -1.36 14.02
N LEU A 173 -5.06 -2.13 13.12
CA LEU A 173 -4.00 -1.61 12.23
C LEU A 173 -4.56 -1.12 10.89
N GLY A 174 -5.87 -1.27 10.69
CA GLY A 174 -6.54 -0.91 9.44
C GLY A 174 -6.14 -1.81 8.27
N ASP A 175 -5.51 -2.96 8.52
CA ASP A 175 -4.96 -3.82 7.48
C ASP A 175 -5.82 -5.06 7.26
N ARG A 176 -6.66 -4.98 6.23
CA ARG A 176 -7.67 -6.01 5.93
C ARG A 176 -7.20 -7.06 4.92
N SER A 177 -5.93 -7.04 4.52
CA SER A 177 -5.41 -7.92 3.46
C SER A 177 -5.52 -9.42 3.79
N GLU A 178 -5.49 -9.76 5.07
CA GLU A 178 -5.55 -11.14 5.56
C GLU A 178 -6.97 -11.58 5.96
N ILE A 179 -7.98 -10.70 5.87
CA ILE A 179 -9.36 -11.04 6.23
C ILE A 179 -9.96 -11.95 5.16
N LEU A 180 -10.47 -13.10 5.59
CA LEU A 180 -11.10 -14.06 4.68
C LEU A 180 -12.32 -13.44 3.97
N PRO A 181 -12.54 -13.74 2.68
CA PRO A 181 -13.70 -13.26 1.94
C PRO A 181 -15.03 -13.64 2.62
N GLU A 182 -15.11 -14.85 3.15
CA GLU A 182 -16.27 -15.36 3.89
C GLU A 182 -16.57 -14.52 5.15
N THR A 183 -15.53 -14.12 5.89
CA THR A 183 -15.69 -13.20 7.02
C THR A 183 -16.27 -11.87 6.54
N THR A 184 -15.71 -11.30 5.47
CA THR A 184 -16.20 -10.05 4.88
C THR A 184 -17.66 -10.17 4.42
N ASP A 185 -18.04 -11.31 3.84
CA ASP A 185 -19.40 -11.60 3.39
C ASP A 185 -20.39 -11.69 4.57
N HIS A 186 -20.03 -12.39 5.65
CA HIS A 186 -20.85 -12.42 6.87
C HIS A 186 -21.06 -11.03 7.48
N PHE A 187 -20.01 -10.21 7.56
CA PHE A 187 -20.11 -8.82 8.02
C PHE A 187 -20.96 -7.96 7.07
N THR A 188 -20.92 -8.23 5.77
CA THR A 188 -21.75 -7.53 4.78
C THR A 188 -23.22 -7.90 4.93
N LYS A 189 -23.53 -9.19 4.99
CA LYS A 189 -24.90 -9.72 5.15
C LYS A 189 -25.55 -9.30 6.47
N SER A 190 -24.75 -9.13 7.52
CA SER A 190 -25.23 -8.64 8.83
C SER A 190 -25.32 -7.11 8.93
N GLY A 191 -24.92 -6.35 7.91
CA GLY A 191 -24.85 -4.88 7.97
C GLY A 191 -23.70 -4.33 8.83
N LEU A 192 -22.81 -5.20 9.31
CA LEU A 192 -21.71 -4.88 10.23
C LEU A 192 -20.38 -4.61 9.51
N LEU A 193 -20.36 -4.51 8.17
CA LEU A 193 -19.15 -4.21 7.39
C LEU A 193 -18.44 -2.93 7.85
N HIS A 194 -19.19 -1.98 8.41
CA HIS A 194 -18.67 -0.74 8.98
C HIS A 194 -17.78 -0.94 10.21
N ILE A 195 -17.84 -2.08 10.90
CA ILE A 195 -16.93 -2.45 12.02
C ILE A 195 -15.56 -2.89 11.48
N LEU A 196 -15.55 -3.53 10.30
CA LEU A 196 -14.33 -3.88 9.57
C LEU A 196 -13.69 -2.64 8.95
N ALA A 197 -14.49 -1.64 8.57
CA ALA A 197 -13.96 -0.30 8.38
C ALA A 197 -13.49 0.23 9.74
N ILE A 198 -12.31 0.87 9.80
CA ILE A 198 -11.88 1.53 11.03
C ILE A 198 -12.99 2.51 11.41
N SER A 199 -13.79 2.14 12.40
CA SER A 199 -14.95 2.92 12.83
C SER A 199 -14.49 4.01 13.78
N GLY A 200 -15.28 5.09 13.91
CA GLY A 200 -15.00 6.13 14.91
C GLY A 200 -14.90 5.55 16.32
N ALA A 201 -15.68 4.50 16.63
CA ALA A 201 -15.63 3.79 17.91
C ALA A 201 -14.29 3.08 18.14
N ASN A 202 -13.74 2.39 17.13
CA ASN A 202 -12.42 1.77 17.22
C ASN A 202 -11.35 2.83 17.53
N MET A 203 -11.44 4.02 16.91
CA MET A 203 -10.51 5.13 17.16
C MET A 203 -10.64 5.67 18.59
N VAL A 204 -11.86 5.77 19.13
CA VAL A 204 -12.12 6.18 20.53
C VAL A 204 -11.51 5.19 21.51
N VAL A 205 -11.69 3.89 21.30
CA VAL A 205 -11.11 2.83 22.17
C VAL A 205 -9.58 2.90 22.17
N ILE A 206 -8.97 3.09 21.00
CA ILE A 206 -7.51 3.23 20.89
C ILE A 206 -7.04 4.51 21.60
N ALA A 207 -7.70 5.65 21.34
CA ALA A 207 -7.35 6.93 21.95
C ALA A 207 -7.49 6.90 23.48
N SER A 208 -8.58 6.32 24.00
CA SER A 208 -8.81 6.19 25.44
C SER A 208 -7.78 5.27 26.10
N SER A 209 -7.39 4.18 25.43
CA SER A 209 -6.33 3.27 25.91
C SER A 209 -4.98 3.99 26.00
N ILE A 210 -4.62 4.80 24.99
CA ILE A 210 -3.38 5.60 25.00
C ILE A 210 -3.42 6.63 26.13
N ILE A 211 -4.53 7.36 26.29
CA ILE A 211 -4.70 8.34 27.37
C ILE A 211 -4.59 7.66 28.73
N PHE A 212 -5.25 6.52 28.92
CA PHE A 212 -5.21 5.76 30.16
C PHE A 212 -3.78 5.30 30.51
N ILE A 213 -3.07 4.69 29.57
CA ILE A 213 -1.67 4.27 29.75
C ILE A 213 -0.78 5.49 30.04
N SER A 214 -0.97 6.62 29.33
CA SER A 214 -0.19 7.83 29.56
C SER A 214 -0.39 8.40 30.97
N LYS A 215 -1.62 8.32 31.51
CA LYS A 215 -1.94 8.71 32.89
C LYS A 215 -1.26 7.77 33.88
N LEU A 216 -1.30 6.45 33.64
CA LEU A 216 -0.61 5.48 34.50
C LEU A 216 0.90 5.72 34.55
N ILE A 217 1.54 6.01 33.41
CA ILE A 217 2.98 6.32 33.36
C ILE A 217 3.29 7.63 34.11
N LYS A 218 2.50 8.68 33.91
CA LYS A 218 2.68 9.96 34.64
C LYS A 218 2.48 9.79 36.16
N LEU A 219 1.48 9.04 36.59
CA LEU A 219 1.24 8.74 38.00
C LEU A 219 2.40 7.93 38.61
N SER A 220 2.95 6.97 37.87
CA SER A 220 4.12 6.18 38.29
C SER A 220 5.39 7.05 38.42
N PHE A 221 5.58 8.03 37.52
CA PHE A 221 6.72 8.95 37.57
C PHE A 221 6.66 9.89 38.78
N PHE A 222 5.48 10.46 39.09
CA PHE A 222 5.32 11.34 40.26
C PHE A 222 5.40 10.60 41.60
N LYS A 223 4.98 9.33 41.65
CA LYS A 223 5.09 8.50 42.87
C LYS A 223 6.53 8.10 43.20
N LYS A 224 7.49 8.31 42.29
CA LYS A 224 8.91 7.97 42.46
C LYS A 224 9.77 9.16 42.92
N ILE A 225 9.18 10.36 42.98
CA ILE A 225 9.82 11.64 43.34
C ILE A 225 9.37 12.15 44.72
N LEU A 226 8.37 11.50 45.33
CA LEU A 226 7.90 11.74 46.69
C LEU A 226 8.35 10.59 47.61
#